data_AF-A0A5N6RRX2-F1
#
_entry.id   AF-A0A5N6RRX2-F1
#
_cell.length_a   1.000
_cell.length_b   1.000
_cell.length_c   1.000
_cell.angle_alpha   90.00
_cell.angle_beta   90.00
_cell.angle_gamma   90.00
#
_symmetry.space_group_name_H-M   'P 1'
#
loop_
_entity.id
_entity.type
_entity.pdbx_description
1 polymer ?
#
loop_
_entity_poly.entity_id
_entity_poly.type
_entity_poly.pdbx_seq_one_letter_code
_entity_poly.pdbx_strand_id
1 'polypeptide(L)' 'MEGMLDEAMEIFRLMEENKYRLDTNNFNALILGFCKSQRTDLSFEVFGMMIEKGYMPNKTTYTIIVEGLPIKKEN' A
#
# COMPACT_ATOMS: atom_id res chain seq x y z
N MET A 1 -6.98 6.42 12.87
CA MET A 1 -6.10 6.13 11.71
C MET A 1 -6.82 5.22 10.72
N GLU A 2 -7.53 4.19 11.18
CA GLU A 2 -8.31 3.28 10.31
C GLU A 2 -9.27 4.01 9.36
N GLY A 3 -10.12 4.92 9.86
CA GLY A 3 -11.01 5.71 8.98
C GLY A 3 -10.29 6.58 7.93
N MET A 4 -9.06 7.03 8.19
CA MET A 4 -8.28 7.78 7.19
C MET A 4 -7.73 6.88 6.08
N LEU A 5 -7.54 5.58 6.35
CA LEU A 5 -7.06 4.62 5.34
C LEU A 5 -8.20 4.17 4.43
N ASP A 6 -9.41 4.01 4.97
CA ASP A 6 -10.60 3.73 4.16
C ASP A 6 -10.88 4.89 3.20
N GLU A 7 -10.85 6.13 3.70
CA GLU A 7 -10.96 7.35 2.87
C GLU A 7 -9.85 7.42 1.80
N ALA A 8 -8.61 7.08 2.16
CA ALA A 8 -7.50 7.07 1.21
C ALA A 8 -7.70 6.04 0.08
N MET A 9 -8.24 4.86 0.41
CA MET A 9 -8.60 3.84 -0.58
C MET A 9 -9.75 4.27 -1.48
N GLU A 10 -10.76 4.96 -0.94
CA GLU A 10 -11.85 5.53 -1.73
C GLU A 10 -11.34 6.59 -2.71
N ILE A 11 -10.50 7.52 -2.25
CA ILE A 11 -9.88 8.52 -3.11
C ILE A 11 -9.04 7.85 -4.20
N PHE A 12 -8.26 6.83 -3.85
CA PHE A 12 -7.46 6.08 -4.82
C PHE A 12 -8.34 5.45 -5.91
N ARG A 13 -9.44 4.78 -5.53
CA ARG A 13 -10.41 4.21 -6.48
C ARG A 13 -11.05 5.27 -7.36
N LEU A 14 -11.45 6.40 -6.79
CA LEU A 14 -11.99 7.53 -7.56
C LEU A 14 -10.98 8.05 -8.57
N MET A 15 -9.70 8.15 -8.22
CA MET A 15 -8.65 8.53 -9.16
C MET A 15 -8.54 7.52 -10.31
N GLU A 16 -8.61 6.22 -10.03
CA GLU A 16 -8.61 5.18 -11.08
C GLU A 16 -9.84 5.27 -11.99
N GLU A 17 -11.04 5.39 -11.43
CA GLU A 17 -12.31 5.50 -12.16
C GLU A 17 -12.32 6.72 -13.09
N ASN A 18 -11.74 7.83 -12.63
CA ASN A 18 -11.58 9.05 -13.40
C ASN A 18 -10.36 9.02 -14.36
N LYS A 19 -9.73 7.86 -14.55
CA LYS A 19 -8.61 7.62 -15.47
C LYS A 19 -7.39 8.49 -15.18
N TYR A 20 -7.21 8.92 -13.93
CA TYR A 20 -5.95 9.54 -13.53
C TYR A 20 -4.83 8.51 -13.64
N ARG A 21 -3.69 8.97 -14.16
CA ARG A 21 -2.48 8.14 -14.23
C ARG A 21 -1.85 8.10 -12.85
N LEU A 22 -2.22 7.09 -12.08
CA LEU A 22 -1.52 6.76 -10.84
C LEU A 22 -0.10 6.31 -11.16
N ASP A 23 0.76 6.36 -10.15
CA ASP A 23 2.14 5.89 -10.23
C ASP A 23 2.53 5.05 -9.00
N THR A 24 3.74 4.51 -9.03
CA THR A 24 4.32 3.73 -7.93
C THR A 24 4.26 4.46 -6.57
N ASN A 25 4.31 5.80 -6.55
CA ASN A 25 4.28 6.55 -5.29
C ASN A 25 2.87 6.56 -4.67
N ASN A 26 1.81 6.58 -5.48
CA ASN A 26 0.44 6.45 -4.98
C ASN A 26 0.23 5.11 -4.26
N PHE A 27 0.71 4.01 -4.85
CA PHE A 27 0.67 2.69 -4.21
C PHE A 27 1.53 2.66 -2.94
N ASN A 28 2.76 3.18 -3.00
CA ASN A 28 3.65 3.23 -1.83
C ASN A 28 3.04 4.00 -0.66
N ALA A 29 2.27 5.05 -0.90
CA ALA A 29 1.59 5.80 0.15
C ALA A 29 0.55 4.94 0.90
N LEU A 30 -0.26 4.18 0.16
CA LEU A 30 -1.24 3.25 0.73
C LEU A 30 -0.55 2.10 1.50
N ILE A 31 0.44 1.46 0.87
CA ILE A 31 1.23 0.36 1.48
C ILE A 31 1.83 0.85 2.82
N LEU A 32 2.43 2.05 2.84
CA LEU A 32 2.99 2.65 4.05
C LEU A 32 1.94 2.90 5.12
N GLY A 33 0.77 3.43 4.74
CA GLY A 33 -0.34 3.68 5.65
C GLY A 33 -0.81 2.40 6.34
N PHE A 34 -1.00 1.34 5.57
CA PHE A 34 -1.39 0.02 6.07
C PHE A 34 -0.31 -0.62 6.96
N CYS A 35 0.97 -0.55 6.55
CA CYS A 35 2.09 -0.99 7.39
C CYS A 35 2.12 -0.26 8.74
N LYS A 36 2.00 1.07 8.74
CA LYS A 36 1.99 1.88 9.97
C LYS A 36 0.80 1.59 10.88
N SER A 37 -0.29 1.08 10.32
CA SER A 37 -1.49 0.67 11.07
C SER A 37 -1.47 -0.81 11.46
N GLN A 38 -0.35 -1.51 11.27
CA GLN A 38 -0.19 -2.96 11.53
C GLN A 38 -1.15 -3.84 10.71
N ARG A 39 -1.76 -3.28 9.65
CA ARG A 39 -2.62 -3.97 8.70
C ARG A 39 -1.79 -4.53 7.55
N THR A 40 -0.86 -5.42 7.87
CA THR A 40 0.07 -5.99 6.88
C THR A 40 -0.64 -6.83 5.83
N ASP A 41 -1.79 -7.42 6.17
CA ASP A 41 -2.73 -8.06 5.24
C ASP A 41 -3.11 -7.13 4.08
N LEU A 42 -3.62 -5.94 4.39
CA LEU A 42 -4.04 -4.96 3.39
C LEU A 42 -2.86 -4.34 2.66
N SER A 43 -1.72 -4.18 3.33
CA SER A 43 -0.49 -3.71 2.69
C SER A 43 -0.06 -4.66 1.56
N PHE A 44 -0.11 -5.97 1.79
CA PHE A 44 0.20 -6.97 0.77
C PHE A 44 -0.86 -7.04 -0.35
N GLU A 45 -2.13 -6.80 -0.03
CA GLU A 45 -3.19 -6.69 -1.05
C GLU A 45 -2.91 -5.53 -2.02
N VAL A 46 -2.56 -4.35 -1.49
CA VAL A 46 -2.20 -3.18 -2.33
C VAL A 46 -0.93 -3.45 -3.14
N PHE A 47 0.07 -4.13 -2.55
CA PHE A 47 1.27 -4.56 -3.27
C PHE A 47 0.96 -5.54 -4.41
N GLY A 48 0.06 -6.50 -4.20
CA GLY A 48 -0.42 -7.41 -5.24
C GLY A 48 -1.11 -6.64 -6.37
N MET A 49 -2.05 -5.75 -6.01
CA MET A 49 -2.75 -4.89 -6.96
C MET A 49 -1.79 -4.04 -7.81
N MET A 50 -0.71 -3.52 -7.21
CA MET A 50 0.33 -2.77 -7.91
C MET A 50 0.94 -3.60 -9.06
N ILE A 51 1.31 -4.85 -8.76
CA ILE A 51 1.93 -5.77 -9.73
C ILE A 51 0.93 -6.18 -10.81
N GLU A 52 -0.29 -6.54 -10.43
CA GLU A 52 -1.36 -6.94 -11.35
C GLU A 52 -1.69 -5.86 -12.38
N LYS A 53 -1.63 -4.60 -11.96
CA LYS A 53 -1.84 -3.43 -12.83
C LYS A 53 -0.59 -3.01 -13.62
N GLY A 54 0.53 -3.72 -13.48
CA GLY A 54 1.76 -3.49 -14.23
C GLY A 54 2.64 -2.37 -13.69
N TYR A 55 2.39 -1.87 -12.47
CA TYR A 55 3.28 -0.93 -11.82
C TYR A 55 4.45 -1.68 -11.18
N MET A 56 5.68 -1.34 -11.59
CA MET A 56 6.89 -1.98 -11.06
C MET A 56 7.19 -1.50 -9.64
N PRO A 57 7.23 -2.41 -8.64
CA PRO A 57 7.75 -2.10 -7.31
C PRO A 57 9.18 -1.57 -7.40
N ASN A 58 9.49 -0.55 -6.59
CA ASN A 58 10.83 0.03 -6.55
C ASN A 58 11.47 -0.16 -5.16
N LYS A 59 12.69 0.38 -5.00
CA LYS A 59 13.41 0.34 -3.72
C LYS A 59 12.53 0.80 -2.55
N THR A 60 11.80 1.89 -2.72
CA THR A 60 10.91 2.45 -1.69
C THR A 60 9.80 1.46 -1.33
N THR A 61 9.17 0.81 -2.32
CA THR A 61 8.13 -0.21 -2.09
C THR A 61 8.63 -1.32 -1.17
N TYR A 62 9.79 -1.90 -1.49
CA TYR A 62 10.36 -2.98 -0.69
C TYR A 62 10.81 -2.53 0.69
N THR A 63 11.42 -1.33 0.81
CA THR A 63 11.79 -0.77 2.11
C THR A 63 10.56 -0.63 3.02
N ILE A 64 9.46 -0.06 2.51
CA ILE A 64 8.22 0.10 3.28
C ILE A 64 7.70 -1.25 3.79
N ILE A 65 7.63 -2.26 2.92
CA ILE A 65 7.11 -3.58 3.29
C ILE A 65 7.99 -4.23 4.35
N VAL A 66 9.31 -4.26 4.13
CA VAL A 66 10.25 -4.90 5.06
C VAL A 66 10.24 -4.22 6.43
N GLU A 67 10.22 -2.89 6.48
CA GLU A 67 10.15 -2.14 7.74
C GLU A 67 8.78 -2.29 8.43
N GLY A 68 7.72 -2.54 7.67
CA GLY A 68 6.36 -2.72 8.17
C GLY A 68 6.03 -4.12 8.65
N LEU A 69 6.91 -5.12 8.44
CA LEU A 69 6.68 -6.49 8.88
C LEU A 69 6.79 -6.62 10.41
N PRO A 70 5.87 -7.34 11.07
CA PRO A 70 6.00 -7.62 12.49
C PRO A 70 7.20 -8.54 12.71
N ILE A 71 8.10 -8.14 13.61
CA ILE A 71 9.17 -9.01 14.09
C ILE A 71 8.51 -10.12 14.91
N LYS A 72 8.51 -11.36 14.38
CA LYS A 72 8.17 -12.54 15.18
C LYS A 72 9.18 -12.62 16.33
N LYS A 73 8.70 -12.45 17.56
CA LYS A 73 9.47 -12.83 18.74
C LYS A 73 9.34 -14.34 18.88
N GLU A 74 10.44 -15.05 18.70
CA GLU A 74 10.54 -16.45 19.12
C GLU A 74 10.56 -16.45 20.65
N ASN A 75 9.63 -17.21 21.27
CA ASN A 75 9.57 -17.48 22.70
C ASN A 75 10.35 -18.76 23.01
#